data_AF-A0A538RRA0-F1
#
_entry.id   AF-A0A538RRA0-F1
#
_cell.length_a   1.000
_cell.length_b   1.000
_cell.length_c   1.000
_cell.angle_alpha   90.00
_cell.angle_beta   90.00
_cell.angle_gamma   90.00
#
_symmetry.space_group_name_H-M   'P 1'
#
loop_
_entity.id
_entity.type
_entity.pdbx_description
1 polymer ?
#
loop_
_entity_poly.entity_id
_entity_poly.type
_entity_poly.pdbx_seq_one_letter_code
_entity_poly.pdbx_strand_id
1 'polypeptide(L)'
;MKIWSSLAALFFIALTGCAEGAKLVQERENGGVVAYPFKGEQGSMLSSFRQDALALMKEKCGGPYTIVREGEAKGRTRMVSPVEGAQEIVQERRWGIQFQCK
;
A
#
# COMPACT_ATOMS: atom_id res chain seq x y z
N MET A 1 25.12 33.03 -10.80
CA MET A 1 23.96 32.71 -9.94
C MET A 1 23.00 31.63 -10.50
N LYS A 2 23.27 31.02 -11.67
CA LYS A 2 22.33 30.06 -12.32
C LYS A 2 22.53 28.59 -11.92
N ILE A 3 23.69 28.27 -11.32
CA ILE A 3 24.10 26.91 -10.95
C ILE A 3 23.44 26.47 -9.63
N TRP A 4 23.21 27.41 -8.71
CA TRP A 4 22.53 27.12 -7.44
C TRP A 4 21.06 26.74 -7.60
N SER A 5 20.38 27.32 -8.59
CA SER A 5 18.98 27.00 -8.86
C SER A 5 18.79 25.59 -9.44
N SER A 6 19.80 25.08 -10.17
CA SER A 6 19.79 23.72 -10.74
C SER A 6 19.98 22.64 -9.67
N LEU A 7 20.86 22.90 -8.68
CA LEU A 7 21.09 21.98 -7.56
C LEU A 7 19.88 21.87 -6.62
N ALA A 8 19.15 22.97 -6.41
CA ALA A 8 17.94 22.95 -5.60
C ALA A 8 16.82 22.10 -6.24
N ALA A 9 16.68 22.15 -7.57
CA ALA A 9 15.68 21.35 -8.28
C ALA A 9 15.99 19.84 -8.22
N LEU A 10 17.26 19.46 -8.33
CA LEU A 10 17.71 18.07 -8.18
C LEU A 10 17.48 17.52 -6.76
N PHE A 11 17.61 18.36 -5.74
CA PHE A 11 17.36 17.96 -4.34
C PHE A 11 15.87 17.67 -4.08
N PHE A 12 14.95 18.39 -4.70
CA PHE A 12 13.51 18.15 -4.55
C PHE A 12 13.04 16.85 -5.20
N ILE A 13 13.64 16.45 -6.33
CA ILE A 13 13.31 15.19 -7.01
C ILE A 13 13.79 13.98 -6.19
N ALA A 14 14.85 14.12 -5.40
CA ALA A 14 15.38 13.03 -4.58
C ALA A 14 14.48 12.66 -3.37
N LEU A 15 13.51 13.49 -3.02
CA LEU A 15 12.63 13.28 -1.86
C LEU A 15 11.31 12.58 -2.20
N THR A 16 11.03 12.27 -3.47
CA THR A 16 9.81 11.56 -3.87
C THR A 16 9.98 10.04 -3.74
N GLY A 17 10.01 9.55 -2.51
CA GLY A 17 9.83 8.12 -2.25
C GLY A 17 8.39 7.71 -2.53
N CYS A 18 8.14 6.89 -3.56
CA CYS A 18 6.82 6.29 -3.78
C CYS A 18 6.54 5.26 -2.69
N ALA A 19 5.85 5.68 -1.62
CA ALA A 19 5.28 4.75 -0.66
C ALA A 19 4.19 3.92 -1.35
N GLU A 20 4.36 2.59 -1.38
CA GLU A 20 3.47 1.70 -2.11
C GLU A 20 2.17 1.43 -1.31
N GLY A 21 1.13 2.20 -1.60
CA GLY A 21 -0.18 2.20 -0.90
C GLY A 21 -1.10 1.02 -1.23
N ALA A 22 -2.40 1.27 -1.28
CA ALA A 22 -3.38 0.27 -1.68
C ALA A 22 -3.23 -0.09 -3.16
N LYS A 23 -3.39 -1.37 -3.49
CA LYS A 23 -3.30 -1.85 -4.88
C LYS A 23 -4.22 -3.03 -5.14
N LEU A 24 -4.66 -3.17 -6.38
CA LEU A 24 -5.36 -4.37 -6.84
C LEU A 24 -4.31 -5.49 -7.06
N VAL A 25 -4.35 -6.52 -6.23
CA VAL A 25 -3.41 -7.66 -6.29
C VAL A 25 -3.94 -8.82 -7.11
N GLN A 26 -5.27 -8.91 -7.27
CA GLN A 26 -5.92 -9.82 -8.20
C GLN A 26 -7.12 -9.12 -8.83
N GLU A 27 -7.20 -9.17 -10.15
CA GLU A 27 -8.30 -8.63 -10.91
C GLU A 27 -9.17 -9.77 -11.45
N ARG A 28 -10.49 -9.63 -11.35
CA ARG A 28 -11.47 -10.53 -11.97
C ARG A 28 -12.52 -9.71 -12.70
N GLU A 29 -13.27 -10.34 -13.61
CA GLU A 29 -14.33 -9.67 -14.38
C GLU A 29 -15.36 -8.99 -13.45
N ASN A 30 -15.83 -9.71 -12.43
CA ASN A 30 -16.84 -9.23 -11.50
C ASN A 30 -16.28 -8.87 -10.11
N GLY A 31 -15.00 -8.49 -10.00
CA GLY A 31 -14.42 -8.08 -8.71
C GLY A 31 -12.92 -8.23 -8.63
N GLY A 32 -12.40 -8.59 -7.46
CA GLY A 32 -10.97 -8.75 -7.27
C GLY A 32 -10.54 -8.84 -5.82
N VAL A 33 -9.24 -8.65 -5.61
CA VAL A 33 -8.62 -8.52 -4.29
C VAL A 33 -7.77 -7.27 -4.30
N VAL A 34 -8.06 -6.33 -3.39
CA VAL A 34 -7.19 -5.19 -3.09
C VAL A 34 -6.36 -5.51 -1.86
N ALA A 35 -5.12 -5.03 -1.80
CA ALA A 35 -4.28 -5.16 -0.62
C ALA A 35 -3.53 -3.87 -0.31
N TYR A 36 -3.44 -3.53 0.97
CA TYR A 36 -2.80 -2.31 1.43
C TYR A 36 -1.90 -2.57 2.66
N PRO A 37 -0.81 -1.80 2.83
CA PRO A 37 0.05 -1.95 3.99
C PRO A 37 -0.61 -1.36 5.25
N PHE A 38 -0.28 -1.92 6.41
CA PHE A 38 -0.67 -1.34 7.70
C PHE A 38 0.43 -1.55 8.74
N LYS A 39 0.53 -0.62 9.69
CA LYS A 39 1.43 -0.76 10.85
C LYS A 39 0.71 -1.57 11.93
N GLY A 40 1.40 -2.52 12.55
CA GLY A 40 0.84 -3.43 13.56
C GLY A 40 0.14 -2.69 14.71
N GLU A 41 0.75 -1.61 15.21
CA GLU A 41 0.23 -0.78 16.30
C GLU A 41 -1.08 -0.05 15.95
N GLN A 42 -1.24 0.37 14.69
CA GLN A 42 -2.39 1.17 14.24
C GLN A 42 -3.56 0.28 13.79
N GLY A 43 -3.30 -0.99 13.48
CA GLY A 43 -4.29 -1.94 12.97
C GLY A 43 -4.67 -1.71 11.50
N SER A 44 -5.25 -2.73 10.88
CA SER A 44 -5.60 -2.71 9.45
C SER A 44 -6.78 -1.78 9.14
N MET A 45 -7.69 -1.57 10.09
CA MET A 45 -8.91 -0.78 9.89
C MET A 45 -8.64 0.73 9.93
N LEU A 46 -7.67 1.18 10.73
CA LEU A 46 -7.34 2.60 10.91
C LEU A 46 -6.23 3.08 9.97
N SER A 47 -5.66 2.18 9.16
CA SER A 47 -4.70 2.56 8.12
C SER A 47 -5.35 3.50 7.11
N SER A 48 -4.71 4.63 6.83
CA SER A 48 -5.17 5.57 5.80
C SER A 48 -5.35 4.91 4.44
N PHE A 49 -4.56 3.88 4.14
CA PHE A 49 -4.63 3.13 2.90
C PHE A 49 -5.91 2.28 2.76
N ARG A 50 -6.70 2.10 3.82
CA ARG A 50 -8.01 1.44 3.71
C ARG A 50 -8.95 2.27 2.83
N GLN A 51 -8.94 3.59 2.94
CA GLN A 51 -9.78 4.46 2.11
C GLN A 51 -9.41 4.34 0.64
N ASP A 52 -8.11 4.31 0.32
CA ASP A 52 -7.61 4.08 -1.04
C ASP A 52 -8.05 2.71 -1.58
N ALA A 53 -8.01 1.67 -0.76
CA ALA A 53 -8.46 0.34 -1.14
C ALA A 53 -9.97 0.31 -1.49
N LEU A 54 -10.79 0.98 -0.69
CA LEU A 54 -12.24 1.12 -0.95
C LEU A 54 -12.52 1.98 -2.20
N ALA A 55 -11.68 2.98 -2.47
CA ALA A 55 -11.77 3.79 -3.68
C ALA A 55 -11.45 2.96 -4.94
N LEU A 56 -10.38 2.16 -4.91
CA LEU A 56 -10.04 1.23 -6.00
C LEU A 56 -11.16 0.22 -6.28
N MET A 57 -11.81 -0.31 -5.23
CA MET A 57 -12.95 -1.21 -5.38
C MET A 57 -14.14 -0.53 -6.08
N LYS A 58 -14.43 0.72 -5.68
CA LYS A 58 -15.50 1.53 -6.27
C LYS A 58 -15.21 1.86 -7.74
N GLU A 59 -13.98 2.25 -8.05
CA GLU A 59 -13.53 2.56 -9.40
C GLU A 59 -13.65 1.32 -10.30
N LYS A 60 -13.16 0.15 -9.82
CA LYS A 60 -13.22 -1.10 -10.56
C LYS A 60 -14.65 -1.52 -10.91
N CYS A 61 -15.58 -1.37 -9.98
CA CYS A 61 -16.97 -1.79 -10.20
C CYS A 61 -17.83 -0.73 -10.90
N GLY A 62 -17.42 0.54 -10.92
CA GLY A 62 -18.25 1.65 -11.45
C GLY A 62 -19.58 1.84 -10.70
N GLY A 63 -19.76 1.20 -9.54
CA GLY A 63 -21.06 1.00 -8.91
C GLY A 63 -20.95 0.31 -7.55
N PRO A 64 -22.07 -0.24 -7.03
CA PRO A 64 -22.07 -0.93 -5.76
C PRO A 64 -21.24 -2.22 -5.81
N TYR A 65 -20.62 -2.56 -4.69
CA TYR A 65 -19.87 -3.80 -4.52
C TYR A 65 -20.21 -4.45 -3.18
N THR A 66 -19.75 -5.68 -2.99
CA THR A 66 -19.80 -6.38 -1.71
C THR A 66 -18.41 -6.88 -1.34
N ILE A 67 -18.10 -6.82 -0.04
CA ILE A 67 -16.89 -7.40 0.51
C ILE A 67 -17.19 -8.86 0.85
N VAL A 68 -16.46 -9.78 0.23
CA VAL A 68 -16.64 -11.23 0.39
C VAL A 68 -15.82 -11.74 1.57
N ARG A 69 -14.58 -11.27 1.70
CA ARG A 69 -13.66 -11.66 2.77
C ARG A 69 -12.61 -10.59 2.98
N GLU A 70 -12.22 -10.37 4.22
CA GLU A 70 -11.05 -9.58 4.57
C GLU A 70 -10.12 -10.37 5.48
N GLY A 71 -8.82 -10.06 5.45
CA GLY A 71 -7.85 -10.67 6.35
C GLY A 71 -6.43 -10.23 6.06
N GLU A 72 -5.51 -10.61 6.95
CA GLU A 72 -4.10 -10.40 6.71
C GLU A 72 -3.64 -11.24 5.51
N ALA A 73 -3.13 -10.56 4.48
CA ALA A 73 -2.50 -11.19 3.34
C ALA A 73 -1.05 -11.52 3.70
N LYS A 74 -0.49 -12.56 3.06
CA LYS A 74 0.90 -12.97 3.26
C LYS A 74 1.83 -11.77 3.01
N GLY A 75 2.32 -11.16 4.10
CA GLY A 75 3.19 -10.00 4.05
C GLY A 75 4.53 -10.35 3.41
N ARG A 76 5.23 -9.33 2.89
CA ARG A 76 6.59 -9.50 2.37
C ARG A 76 7.55 -9.29 3.54
N THR A 77 8.09 -10.36 4.10
CA THR A 77 9.18 -10.24 5.09
C THR A 77 10.44 -9.81 4.34
N ARG A 78 10.90 -8.58 4.53
CA ARG A 78 12.24 -8.17 4.09
C ARG A 78 13.13 -8.13 5.33
N MET A 79 14.19 -8.92 5.35
CA MET A 79 15.29 -8.68 6.27
C MET A 79 16.06 -7.48 5.73
N VAL A 80 15.95 -6.33 6.39
CA VAL A 80 16.82 -5.19 6.13
C VAL A 80 17.78 -5.16 7.31
N SER A 81 19.05 -5.48 7.09
CA SER A 81 20.10 -5.32 8.12
C SER A 81 20.80 -3.99 7.82
N PRO A 82 20.52 -2.90 8.55
CA PRO A 82 21.20 -1.63 8.29
C PRO A 82 22.57 -1.56 8.98
N VAL A 83 22.80 -2.44 9.98
CA VAL A 83 23.99 -2.46 10.85
C VAL A 83 24.30 -3.90 11.27
N GLU A 84 25.58 -4.30 11.32
CA GLU A 84 26.01 -5.56 11.96
C GLU A 84 25.59 -5.54 13.44
N GLY A 85 24.64 -6.39 13.82
CA GLY A 85 24.23 -6.61 15.22
C GLY A 85 22.81 -6.15 15.60
N ALA A 86 22.10 -5.41 14.75
CA ALA A 86 20.70 -5.03 14.98
C ALA A 86 19.80 -5.65 13.89
N GLN A 87 19.20 -6.81 14.18
CA GLN A 87 18.19 -7.41 13.32
C GLN A 87 16.83 -6.76 13.61
N GLU A 88 16.51 -5.67 12.93
CA GLU A 88 15.13 -5.14 12.93
C GLU A 88 14.31 -5.88 11.87
N ILE A 89 13.45 -6.79 12.30
CA ILE A 89 12.51 -7.48 11.41
C ILE A 89 11.38 -6.50 11.07
N VAL A 90 11.54 -5.71 10.01
CA VAL A 90 10.44 -4.89 9.48
C VAL A 90 9.47 -5.81 8.72
N GLN A 91 8.48 -6.33 9.44
CA GLN A 91 7.44 -7.15 8.84
C GLN A 91 6.43 -6.23 8.14
N GLU A 92 6.52 -6.09 6.81
CA GLU A 92 5.53 -5.37 5.99
C GLU A 92 4.22 -6.19 5.94
N ARG A 93 3.40 -6.03 6.98
CA ARG A 93 2.06 -6.63 7.05
C ARG A 93 1.13 -5.95 6.05
N ARG A 94 0.32 -6.75 5.36
CA ARG A 94 -0.66 -6.25 4.39
C ARG A 94 -2.04 -6.80 4.71
N TRP A 95 -3.05 -5.97 4.58
CA TRP A 95 -4.45 -6.39 4.70
C TRP A 95 -5.03 -6.57 3.30
N GLY A 96 -5.67 -7.70 3.06
CA GLY A 96 -6.36 -8.01 1.80
C GLY A 96 -7.87 -7.94 1.96
N ILE A 97 -8.55 -7.37 0.96
CA ILE A 97 -10.00 -7.32 0.85
C ILE A 97 -10.38 -7.96 -0.48
N GLN A 98 -11.07 -9.10 -0.41
CA GLN A 98 -11.73 -9.71 -1.54
C GLN A 98 -13.12 -9.10 -1.72
N PHE A 99 -13.44 -8.67 -2.94
CA PHE A 99 -14.69 -8.00 -3.25
C PHE A 99 -15.30 -8.52 -4.55
N GLN A 100 -16.60 -8.31 -4.69
CA GLN A 100 -17.39 -8.65 -5.87
C GLN A 100 -18.28 -7.45 -6.24
N CYS A 101 -18.30 -7.10 -7.52
CA CYS A 101 -19.20 -6.07 -8.05
C CYS A 101 -20.65 -6.59 -8.02
N LYS A 102 -21.61 -5.67 -7.88
CA LYS A 102 -23.04 -5.98 -7.92
C LYS A 102 -23.65 -5.62 -9.27
#